data_AF-A0A5P2C7G1-F1
#
_entry.id   AF-A0A5P2C7G1-F1
#
_cell.length_a   1.000
_cell.length_b   1.000
_cell.length_c   1.000
_cell.angle_alpha   90.00
_cell.angle_beta   90.00
_cell.angle_gamma   90.00
#
_symmetry.space_group_name_H-M   'P 1'
#
loop_
_entity.id
_entity.type
_entity.pdbx_description
1 polymer ?
#
loop_
_entity_poly.entity_id
_entity_poly.type
_entity_poly.pdbx_seq_one_letter_code
_entity_poly.pdbx_strand_id
1 'polypeptide(L)'
;MAAQWDWKSGEGLLGVDDPAAVDGAFERGEPHLGTAVIGLAFQCALEEASPRIIRAMRLSDPNERGFAFTAAGTAARLHGRLTPELYEALRAEGPGGFAEHAIRDTLTFVPFRELPPWFKRRKIVTGVDNKLESWWLRSTEPISDAVSALRRRRSRGGRVR
;
A
#
# COMPACT_ATOMS: atom_id res chain seq x y z
N MET A 1 0.23 21.88 26.86
CA MET A 1 -1.13 21.81 26.29
C MET A 1 -1.00 21.05 24.99
N ALA A 2 -1.40 19.78 24.94
CA ALA A 2 -1.35 19.01 23.69
C ALA A 2 -2.32 19.65 22.69
N ALA A 3 -1.87 19.91 21.47
CA ALA A 3 -2.73 20.43 20.42
C ALA A 3 -3.89 19.45 20.23
N GLN A 4 -5.10 19.89 20.58
CA GLN A 4 -6.31 19.12 20.40
C GLN A 4 -6.50 18.90 18.91
N TRP A 5 -6.39 17.65 18.46
CA TRP A 5 -6.50 17.25 17.06
C TRP A 5 -7.70 17.91 16.37
N ASP A 6 -7.47 18.52 15.20
CA ASP A 6 -8.53 19.15 14.44
C ASP A 6 -9.22 18.12 13.55
N TRP A 7 -10.27 17.52 14.09
CA TRP A 7 -11.10 16.54 13.37
C TRP A 7 -11.82 17.14 12.17
N LYS A 8 -12.03 18.46 12.13
CA LYS A 8 -12.78 19.13 11.06
C LYS A 8 -11.92 19.39 9.84
N SER A 9 -10.67 19.82 10.02
CA SER A 9 -9.72 20.07 8.93
C SER A 9 -8.81 18.88 8.62
N GLY A 10 -8.68 17.95 9.57
CA GLY A 10 -7.73 16.85 9.53
C GLY A 10 -6.32 17.23 9.99
N GLU A 11 -6.08 18.50 10.34
CA GLU A 11 -4.77 18.98 10.76
C GLU A 11 -4.34 18.30 12.08
N GLY A 12 -3.11 17.76 12.07
CA GLY A 12 -2.53 17.07 13.21
C GLY A 12 -2.98 15.62 13.41
N LEU A 13 -3.95 15.10 12.63
CA LEU A 13 -4.44 13.73 12.81
C LEU A 13 -3.42 12.64 12.49
N LEU A 14 -2.38 12.94 11.71
CA LEU A 14 -1.26 12.00 11.52
C LEU A 14 -0.39 11.83 12.77
N GLY A 15 -0.57 12.66 13.79
CA GLY A 15 0.07 12.52 15.10
C GLY A 15 -0.88 12.06 16.20
N VAL A 16 -2.03 11.47 15.86
CA VAL A 16 -2.95 10.92 16.87
C VAL A 16 -2.41 9.62 17.44
N ASP A 17 -2.20 9.60 18.76
CA ASP A 17 -1.63 8.48 19.51
C ASP A 17 -2.61 7.91 20.55
N ASP A 18 -3.84 8.41 20.59
CA ASP A 18 -4.89 7.96 21.50
C ASP A 18 -5.99 7.17 20.75
N PRO A 19 -6.01 5.83 20.89
CA PRO A 19 -7.06 4.99 20.31
C PRO A 19 -8.47 5.32 20.82
N ALA A 20 -8.61 5.78 22.06
CA ALA A 20 -9.92 6.11 22.64
C ALA A 20 -10.48 7.42 22.06
N ALA A 21 -9.61 8.40 21.76
CA ALA A 21 -10.02 9.61 21.06
C ALA A 21 -10.56 9.31 19.65
N VAL A 22 -9.89 8.40 18.93
CA VAL A 22 -10.36 7.93 17.61
C VAL A 22 -11.68 7.18 17.73
N ASP A 23 -11.88 6.35 18.75
CA ASP A 23 -13.17 5.69 18.98
C ASP A 23 -14.30 6.70 19.20
N GLY A 24 -14.06 7.70 20.05
CA GLY A 24 -15.01 8.79 20.27
C GLY A 24 -15.28 9.59 19.00
N ALA A 25 -14.27 9.80 18.14
CA ALA A 25 -14.45 10.47 16.85
C ALA A 25 -15.32 9.65 15.90
N PHE A 26 -15.16 8.32 15.89
CA PHE A 26 -16.06 7.44 15.13
C PHE A 26 -17.51 7.52 15.64
N GLU A 27 -17.73 7.59 16.96
CA GLU A 27 -19.07 7.70 17.54
C GLU A 27 -19.76 9.02 17.18
N ARG A 28 -18.99 10.11 17.11
CA ARG A 28 -19.49 11.43 16.68
C ARG A 28 -19.66 11.55 15.17
N GLY A 29 -19.15 10.59 14.39
CA GLY A 29 -19.16 10.65 12.93
C GLY A 29 -18.28 11.79 12.40
N GLU A 30 -17.14 12.04 13.05
CA GLU A 30 -16.19 13.06 12.63
C GLU A 30 -15.66 12.78 11.22
N PRO A 31 -15.24 13.81 10.46
CA PRO A 31 -14.53 13.59 9.22
C PRO A 31 -13.08 13.12 9.48
N HIS A 32 -12.36 12.80 8.41
CA HIS A 32 -10.92 12.47 8.44
C HIS A 32 -10.52 11.25 9.29
N LEU A 33 -11.46 10.34 9.55
CA LEU A 33 -11.23 9.11 10.33
C LEU A 33 -10.22 8.17 9.67
N GLY A 34 -10.15 8.13 8.34
CA GLY A 34 -9.13 7.39 7.60
C GLY A 34 -7.73 7.96 7.85
N THR A 35 -7.60 9.29 7.89
CA THR A 35 -6.34 9.96 8.24
C THR A 35 -5.93 9.68 9.68
N ALA A 36 -6.87 9.73 10.62
CA ALA A 36 -6.61 9.46 12.03
C ALA A 36 -6.08 8.03 12.26
N VAL A 37 -6.62 7.02 11.58
CA VAL A 37 -6.11 5.65 11.74
C VAL A 37 -4.73 5.43 11.11
N ILE A 38 -4.29 6.29 10.18
CA ILE A 38 -2.89 6.32 9.74
C ILE A 38 -1.99 6.78 10.89
N GLY A 39 -2.40 7.81 11.65
CA GLY A 39 -1.70 8.22 12.87
C GLY A 39 -1.57 7.06 13.86
N LEU A 40 -2.67 6.40 14.22
CA LEU A 40 -2.60 5.23 15.12
C LEU A 40 -1.64 4.14 14.61
N ALA A 41 -1.57 3.90 13.30
CA ALA A 41 -0.62 2.94 12.74
C ALA A 41 0.85 3.37 12.89
N PHE A 42 1.14 4.67 12.95
CA PHE A 42 2.47 5.21 13.21
C PHE A 42 2.83 5.27 14.69
N GLN A 43 1.84 5.53 15.56
CA GLN A 43 2.10 5.89 16.96
C GLN A 43 1.78 4.78 17.98
N CYS A 44 0.82 3.90 17.69
CA CYS A 44 0.33 2.92 18.65
C CYS A 44 0.85 1.51 18.39
N ALA A 45 0.61 0.60 19.34
CA ALA A 45 0.84 -0.81 19.09
C ALA A 45 -0.13 -1.34 18.01
N LEU A 46 0.32 -2.35 17.26
CA LEU A 46 -0.47 -2.97 16.19
C LEU A 46 -1.85 -3.44 16.71
N GLU A 47 -1.87 -4.06 17.89
CA GLU A 47 -3.08 -4.59 18.53
C GLU A 47 -4.09 -3.50 18.90
N GLU A 48 -3.62 -2.29 19.19
CA GLU A 48 -4.47 -1.14 19.51
C GLU A 48 -4.97 -0.45 18.24
N ALA A 49 -4.12 -0.31 17.23
CA ALA A 49 -4.50 0.33 15.96
C ALA A 49 -5.42 -0.56 15.12
N SER A 50 -5.19 -1.88 15.10
CA SER A 50 -5.85 -2.82 14.18
C SER A 50 -7.39 -2.73 14.18
N PRO A 51 -8.10 -2.74 15.33
CA PRO A 51 -9.56 -2.66 15.35
C PRO A 51 -10.09 -1.39 14.69
N ARG A 52 -9.39 -0.25 14.89
CA ARG A 52 -9.79 1.05 14.33
C ARG A 52 -9.49 1.15 12.84
N ILE A 53 -8.37 0.59 12.39
CA ILE A 53 -8.07 0.45 10.96
C ILE A 53 -9.15 -0.37 10.25
N ILE A 54 -9.54 -1.52 10.80
CA ILE A 54 -10.60 -2.37 10.25
C ILE A 54 -11.95 -1.64 10.22
N ARG A 55 -12.26 -0.87 11.27
CA ARG A 55 -13.46 -0.02 11.30
C ARG A 55 -13.43 1.03 10.19
N ALA A 56 -12.30 1.71 10.00
CA ALA A 56 -12.12 2.73 8.96
C ALA A 56 -12.22 2.16 7.53
N MET A 57 -11.82 0.90 7.31
CA MET A 57 -11.97 0.22 6.00
C MET A 57 -13.43 0.06 5.55
N ARG A 58 -14.39 0.30 6.44
CA ARG A 58 -15.84 0.23 6.17
C ARG A 58 -16.48 1.61 5.95
N LEU A 59 -15.69 2.68 5.96
CA LEU A 59 -16.20 4.04 5.71
C LEU A 59 -16.80 4.15 4.31
N SER A 60 -17.88 4.93 4.21
CA SER A 60 -18.58 5.16 2.94
C SER A 60 -17.81 6.11 2.02
N ASP A 61 -17.02 7.03 2.59
CA ASP A 61 -16.15 7.93 1.81
C ASP A 61 -14.98 7.12 1.22
N PRO A 62 -14.86 7.05 -0.12
CA PRO A 62 -13.80 6.31 -0.79
C PRO A 62 -12.38 6.76 -0.41
N ASN A 63 -12.16 8.05 -0.15
CA ASN A 63 -10.84 8.58 0.16
C ASN A 63 -10.43 8.16 1.58
N GLU A 64 -11.32 8.34 2.55
CA GLU A 64 -11.08 7.95 3.95
C GLU A 64 -10.97 6.43 4.08
N ARG A 65 -11.79 5.69 3.34
CA ARG A 65 -11.64 4.23 3.23
C ARG A 65 -10.27 3.86 2.66
N GLY A 66 -9.82 4.53 1.59
CA GLY A 66 -8.49 4.34 1.01
C GLY A 66 -7.36 4.61 2.02
N PHE A 67 -7.49 5.65 2.84
CA PHE A 67 -6.54 5.93 3.92
C PHE A 67 -6.48 4.84 4.99
N ALA A 68 -7.59 4.16 5.28
CA ALA A 68 -7.57 3.00 6.16
C ALA A 68 -6.71 1.86 5.59
N PHE A 69 -6.74 1.62 4.28
CA PHE A 69 -5.84 0.64 3.64
C PHE A 69 -4.39 1.11 3.68
N THR A 70 -4.12 2.40 3.48
CA THR A 70 -2.79 2.98 3.71
C THR A 70 -2.29 2.73 5.13
N ALA A 71 -3.15 2.90 6.15
CA ALA A 71 -2.81 2.60 7.54
C ALA A 71 -2.41 1.13 7.74
N ALA A 72 -3.13 0.18 7.13
CA ALA A 72 -2.76 -1.24 7.15
C ALA A 72 -1.39 -1.51 6.48
N GLY A 73 -1.10 -0.86 5.36
CA GLY A 73 0.22 -0.95 4.71
C GLY A 73 1.34 -0.40 5.60
N THR A 74 1.10 0.74 6.26
CA THR A 74 2.00 1.32 7.26
C THR A 74 2.24 0.37 8.43
N ALA A 75 1.18 -0.24 8.97
CA ALA A 75 1.29 -1.22 10.05
C ALA A 75 2.14 -2.43 9.63
N ALA A 76 1.93 -2.97 8.42
CA ALA A 76 2.76 -4.06 7.90
C ALA A 76 4.24 -3.66 7.77
N ARG A 77 4.51 -2.43 7.31
CA ARG A 77 5.86 -1.90 7.16
C ARG A 77 6.58 -1.72 8.50
N LEU A 78 5.90 -1.18 9.50
CA LEU A 78 6.50 -0.84 10.79
C LEU A 78 6.65 -2.06 11.70
N HIS A 79 5.67 -2.97 11.71
CA HIS A 79 5.66 -4.10 12.62
C HIS A 79 6.16 -5.41 11.98
N GLY A 80 6.31 -5.47 10.66
CA GLY A 80 6.69 -6.68 9.94
C GLY A 80 5.65 -7.80 10.02
N ARG A 81 4.44 -7.50 10.50
CA ARG A 81 3.30 -8.42 10.64
C ARG A 81 1.99 -7.64 10.65
N LEU A 82 0.88 -8.35 10.47
CA LEU A 82 -0.48 -7.83 10.68
C LEU A 82 -1.25 -8.74 11.65
N THR A 83 -2.36 -8.24 12.19
CA THR A 83 -3.33 -9.06 12.90
C THR A 83 -4.09 -9.98 11.93
N PRO A 84 -4.58 -11.16 12.38
CA PRO A 84 -5.39 -12.05 11.56
C PRO A 84 -6.57 -11.35 10.87
N GLU A 85 -7.22 -10.43 11.57
CA GLU A 85 -8.38 -9.70 11.08
C GLU A 85 -8.00 -8.71 9.98
N LEU A 86 -6.82 -8.08 10.06
CA LEU A 86 -6.30 -7.23 8.98
C LEU A 86 -5.92 -8.07 7.76
N TYR A 87 -5.34 -9.26 7.93
CA TYR A 87 -5.10 -10.15 6.80
C TYR A 87 -6.39 -10.54 6.08
N GLU A 88 -7.44 -10.88 6.82
CA GLU A 88 -8.73 -11.23 6.24
C GLU A 88 -9.40 -10.01 5.58
N ALA A 89 -9.31 -8.81 6.17
CA ALA A 89 -9.84 -7.59 5.57
C ALA A 89 -9.15 -7.26 4.24
N LEU A 90 -7.81 -7.33 4.19
CA LEU A 90 -7.05 -7.12 2.96
C LEU A 90 -7.36 -8.19 1.90
N ARG A 91 -7.52 -9.44 2.31
CA ARG A 91 -7.90 -10.53 1.41
C ARG A 91 -9.31 -10.36 0.85
N ALA A 92 -10.25 -9.89 1.67
CA ALA A 92 -11.64 -9.68 1.28
C ALA A 92 -11.77 -8.54 0.26
N GLU A 93 -10.98 -7.47 0.41
CA GLU A 93 -10.88 -6.41 -0.61
C GLU A 93 -10.23 -6.95 -1.89
N GLY A 94 -9.18 -7.78 -1.73
CA GLY A 94 -8.46 -8.40 -2.83
C GLY A 94 -7.46 -7.45 -3.52
N PRO A 95 -6.70 -7.97 -4.50
CA PRO A 95 -5.77 -7.15 -5.28
C PRO A 95 -6.51 -6.16 -6.20
N GLY A 96 -5.90 -5.00 -6.44
CA GLY A 96 -6.54 -3.85 -7.08
C GLY A 96 -7.23 -2.92 -6.08
N GLY A 97 -7.79 -1.82 -6.58
CA GLY A 97 -8.55 -0.85 -5.76
C GLY A 97 -7.74 -0.29 -4.58
N PHE A 98 -8.37 -0.17 -3.42
CA PHE A 98 -7.76 0.44 -2.22
C PHE A 98 -6.70 -0.45 -1.57
N ALA A 99 -6.85 -1.77 -1.64
CA ALA A 99 -5.95 -2.69 -0.95
C ALA A 99 -4.65 -2.99 -1.70
N GLU A 100 -4.51 -2.63 -2.98
CA GLU A 100 -3.34 -2.96 -3.80
C GLU A 100 -2.01 -2.58 -3.12
N HIS A 101 -1.90 -1.33 -2.65
CA HIS A 101 -0.67 -0.87 -2.01
C HIS A 101 -0.45 -1.53 -0.64
N ALA A 102 -1.51 -1.71 0.15
CA ALA A 102 -1.44 -2.38 1.44
C ALA A 102 -1.02 -3.85 1.32
N ILE A 103 -1.55 -4.56 0.32
CA ILE A 103 -1.17 -5.93 0.00
C ILE A 103 0.30 -5.95 -0.44
N ARG A 104 0.72 -5.07 -1.34
CA ARG A 104 2.12 -4.99 -1.78
C ARG A 104 3.07 -4.74 -0.61
N ASP A 105 2.72 -3.83 0.29
CA ASP A 105 3.50 -3.55 1.49
C ASP A 105 3.56 -4.79 2.39
N THR A 106 2.44 -5.46 2.60
CA THR A 106 2.38 -6.73 3.35
C THR A 106 3.29 -7.79 2.74
N LEU A 107 3.25 -7.98 1.42
CA LEU A 107 4.12 -8.95 0.73
C LEU A 107 5.60 -8.57 0.78
N THR A 108 5.91 -7.27 0.88
CA THR A 108 7.27 -6.74 0.91
C THR A 108 7.89 -6.87 2.29
N PHE A 109 7.18 -6.43 3.33
CA PHE A 109 7.73 -6.26 4.67
C PHE A 109 7.46 -7.43 5.62
N VAL A 110 6.42 -8.23 5.40
CA VAL A 110 6.16 -9.40 6.25
C VAL A 110 7.00 -10.61 5.80
N PRO A 111 7.71 -11.29 6.72
CA PRO A 111 8.45 -12.51 6.41
C PRO A 111 7.55 -13.60 5.83
N PHE A 112 8.03 -14.30 4.79
CA PHE A 112 7.24 -15.32 4.09
C PHE A 112 6.68 -16.41 5.02
N ARG A 113 7.43 -16.81 6.06
CA ARG A 113 7.02 -17.84 7.02
C ARG A 113 5.77 -17.46 7.81
N GLU A 114 5.59 -16.17 8.10
CA GLU A 114 4.50 -15.59 8.89
C GLU A 114 3.28 -15.21 8.04
N LEU A 115 3.42 -15.16 6.71
CA LEU A 115 2.29 -14.87 5.83
C LEU A 115 1.23 -15.98 5.85
N PRO A 116 -0.07 -15.61 5.84
CA PRO A 116 -1.15 -16.57 5.58
C PRO A 116 -1.04 -17.20 4.17
N PRO A 117 -1.63 -18.39 3.94
CA PRO A 117 -1.50 -19.14 2.69
C PRO A 117 -1.86 -18.34 1.43
N TRP A 118 -2.91 -17.51 1.51
CA TRP A 118 -3.33 -16.66 0.39
C TRP A 118 -2.24 -15.65 -0.02
N PHE A 119 -1.63 -14.98 0.97
CA PHE A 119 -0.54 -14.03 0.73
C PHE A 119 0.74 -14.73 0.27
N LYS A 120 1.04 -15.95 0.77
CA LYS A 120 2.16 -16.76 0.28
C LYS A 120 2.01 -17.04 -1.22
N ARG A 121 0.83 -17.50 -1.65
CA ARG A 121 0.53 -17.72 -3.07
C ARG A 121 0.67 -16.42 -3.86
N ARG A 122 0.16 -15.31 -3.34
CA ARG A 122 0.26 -14.00 -4.01
C ARG A 122 1.70 -13.56 -4.20
N LYS A 123 2.56 -13.69 -3.18
CA LYS A 123 4.00 -13.36 -3.26
C LYS A 123 4.70 -14.15 -4.37
N ILE A 124 4.38 -15.43 -4.50
CA ILE A 124 4.95 -16.29 -5.54
C ILE A 124 4.50 -15.80 -6.92
N VAL A 125 3.20 -15.57 -7.11
CA VAL A 125 2.65 -15.08 -8.39
C VAL A 125 3.29 -13.75 -8.78
N THR A 126 3.31 -12.76 -7.88
CA THR A 126 3.94 -11.46 -8.16
C THR A 126 5.44 -11.57 -8.43
N GLY A 127 6.13 -12.50 -7.79
CA GLY A 127 7.55 -12.76 -8.04
C GLY A 127 7.80 -13.36 -9.43
N VAL A 128 6.91 -14.22 -9.91
CA VAL A 128 6.97 -14.77 -11.27
C VAL A 128 6.68 -13.68 -12.29
N ASP A 129 5.62 -12.89 -12.09
CA ASP A 129 5.23 -11.81 -13.01
C ASP A 129 6.37 -10.79 -13.15
N ASN A 130 6.95 -10.33 -12.04
CA ASN A 130 8.09 -9.40 -12.05
C ASN A 130 9.32 -9.98 -12.77
N LYS A 131 9.56 -11.29 -12.65
CA LYS A 131 10.67 -11.96 -13.34
C LYS A 131 10.43 -12.02 -14.85
N LEU A 132 9.20 -12.30 -15.28
CA LEU A 132 8.82 -12.30 -16.69
C LEU A 132 8.91 -10.90 -17.28
N GLU A 133 8.43 -9.88 -16.57
CA GLU A 133 8.56 -8.49 -16.97
C GLU A 133 10.04 -8.07 -17.11
N SER A 134 10.87 -8.43 -16.13
CA SER A 134 12.32 -8.20 -16.19
C SER A 134 12.97 -8.87 -17.40
N TRP A 135 12.60 -10.12 -17.71
CA TRP A 135 13.09 -10.83 -18.89
C TRP A 135 12.64 -10.19 -20.21
N TRP A 136 11.39 -9.72 -20.26
CA TRP A 136 10.86 -9.03 -21.43
C TRP A 136 11.58 -7.72 -21.67
N LEU A 137 11.72 -6.87 -20.64
CA LEU A 137 12.46 -5.60 -20.72
C LEU A 137 13.90 -5.83 -21.22
N ARG A 138 14.60 -6.78 -20.60
CA ARG A 138 15.98 -7.15 -20.99
C ARG A 138 16.09 -7.71 -22.42
N SER A 139 15.03 -8.31 -22.96
CA SER A 139 15.02 -8.80 -24.34
C SER A 139 14.72 -7.69 -25.35
N THR A 140 14.01 -6.64 -24.95
CA THR A 140 13.68 -5.50 -25.82
C THR A 140 14.80 -4.47 -25.94
N GLU A 141 15.63 -4.29 -24.91
CA GLU A 141 16.81 -3.41 -24.94
C GLU A 141 17.78 -3.72 -26.09
N PRO A 142 18.27 -4.96 -26.31
CA PRO A 142 19.19 -5.26 -27.40
C PRO A 142 18.54 -5.16 -28.78
N ILE A 143 17.22 -5.36 -28.90
CA ILE A 143 16.49 -5.25 -30.16
C ILE A 143 16.36 -3.77 -30.57
N SER A 144 16.04 -2.88 -29.63
CA SER A 144 15.94 -1.44 -29.89
C SER A 144 17.30 -0.84 -30.29
N ASP A 145 18.37 -1.26 -29.62
CA ASP A 145 19.73 -0.81 -29.92
C ASP A 145 20.22 -1.32 -31.28
N ALA A 146 19.92 -2.59 -31.63
CA ALA A 146 20.25 -3.15 -32.93
C ALA A 146 19.51 -2.46 -34.08
N VAL A 147 18.21 -2.17 -33.91
CA VAL A 147 17.41 -1.45 -34.91
C VAL A 147 17.90 -0.01 -35.08
N SER A 148 18.27 0.66 -33.98
CA SER A 148 18.82 2.00 -33.99
C SER A 148 20.20 2.05 -34.67
N ALA A 149 21.06 1.05 -34.42
CA ALA A 149 22.36 0.91 -35.09
C ALA A 149 22.20 0.67 -36.60
N LEU A 150 21.26 -0.18 -37.01
CA LEU A 150 20.94 -0.43 -38.42
C LEU A 150 20.40 0.81 -39.14
N ARG A 151 19.51 1.58 -38.50
CA ARG A 151 19.01 2.85 -39.06
C ARG A 151 20.14 3.87 -39.26
N ARG A 152 21.02 4.05 -38.27
CA ARG A 152 22.19 4.95 -38.38
C ARG A 152 23.14 4.54 -39.51
N ARG A 153 23.30 3.23 -39.74
CA ARG A 153 24.12 2.70 -40.84
C ARG A 153 23.49 2.97 -42.21
N ARG A 154 22.17 2.86 -42.31
CA ARG A 154 21.41 3.12 -43.55
C ARG A 154 21.41 4.61 -43.93
N SER A 155 21.32 5.52 -42.95
CA SER A 155 21.39 6.97 -43.19
C SER A 155 22.79 7.46 -43.58
N ARG A 156 23.86 6.73 -43.19
CA ARG A 156 25.25 7.03 -43.58
C ARG A 156 25.64 6.46 -44.94
N GLY A 157 24.91 5.47 -45.46
CA GLY A 157 25.15 4.88 -46.79
C GLY A 157 24.45 5.60 -47.96
N GLY A 158 23.60 6.59 -47.69
CA GLY A 158 22.78 7.30 -48.70
C GLY A 158 23.37 8.62 -49.21
N ARG A 159 24.67 8.88 -49.01
CA ARG A 159 25.32 10.09 -49.53
C ARG A 159 26.59 9.72 -50.30
N VAL A 160 26.44 9.02 -51.42
CA VAL A 160 27.41 9.04 -52.51
C VAL A 160 26.65 9.07 -53.84
N ARG A 161 26.87 10.19 -54.55
CA ARG A 161 26.44 10.59 -55.89
C ARG A 161 25.02 11.09 -56.04
#